data_AF-A0A0J1GVJ0-F1
#
_entry.id   AF-A0A0J1GVJ0-F1
#
_cell.length_a   1.000
_cell.length_b   1.000
_cell.length_c   1.000
_cell.angle_alpha   90.00
_cell.angle_beta   90.00
_cell.angle_gamma   90.00
#
_symmetry.space_group_name_H-M   'P 1'
#
loop_
_entity.id
_entity.type
_entity.pdbx_description
1 polymer ?
#
loop_
_entity_poly.entity_id
_entity_poly.type
_entity_poly.pdbx_seq_one_letter_code
_entity_poly.pdbx_strand_id
1 'polypeptide(L)'
;MAQQSKQTIKKAHSGLSYLFFNLPKTEKLFHLLIVLWVVWQLATSFGMHVHGDTLLSQITLIDNLHIYGGLGLFIFAILFFTLVLHRRKTADLYPWLHGNWTQLNTDCRTLLGRQLPEPSAGGLAATVEGLGLLALLLAVVTGSLWFVAINNHFDIAPTLLKIHKTSVGAIELYFYGHFAFAMLHLINWWRKTN
;
A
#
# COMPACT_ATOMS: atom_id res chain seq x y z
N MET A 1 16.59 1.51 -35.40
CA MET A 1 16.53 0.92 -34.04
C MET A 1 16.61 1.97 -32.91
N ALA A 2 17.60 2.88 -32.87
CA ALA A 2 17.74 3.86 -31.78
C ALA A 2 16.57 4.85 -31.62
N GLN A 3 15.96 5.29 -32.73
CA GLN A 3 14.85 6.26 -32.70
C GLN A 3 13.53 5.64 -32.20
N GLN A 4 13.27 4.39 -32.57
CA GLN A 4 12.14 3.61 -32.08
C GLN A 4 12.27 3.32 -30.58
N SER A 5 13.48 2.99 -30.10
CA SER A 5 13.76 2.83 -28.67
C SER A 5 13.49 4.12 -27.88
N LYS A 6 13.99 5.28 -28.35
CA LYS A 6 13.73 6.59 -27.73
C LYS A 6 12.24 6.93 -27.68
N GLN A 7 11.48 6.60 -28.72
CA GLN A 7 10.04 6.84 -28.78
C GLN A 7 9.28 5.94 -27.78
N THR A 8 9.67 4.67 -27.67
CA THR A 8 9.09 3.74 -26.69
C THR A 8 9.36 4.21 -25.25
N ILE A 9 10.59 4.61 -24.93
CA ILE A 9 10.96 5.13 -23.61
C ILE A 9 10.14 6.39 -23.27
N LYS A 10 10.04 7.33 -24.23
CA LYS A 10 9.24 8.55 -24.05
C LYS A 10 7.77 8.22 -23.79
N LYS A 11 7.20 7.25 -24.53
CA LYS A 11 5.82 6.84 -24.34
C LYS A 11 5.58 6.15 -22.99
N ALA A 12 6.51 5.29 -22.56
CA ALA A 12 6.45 4.66 -21.23
C ALA A 12 6.49 5.70 -20.11
N HIS A 13 7.37 6.71 -20.21
CA HIS A 13 7.43 7.81 -19.25
C HIS A 13 6.11 8.61 -19.20
N SER A 14 5.48 8.88 -20.34
CA SER A 14 4.18 9.55 -20.38
C SER A 14 3.07 8.73 -19.73
N GLY A 15 3.05 7.41 -19.94
CA GLY A 15 2.08 6.52 -19.31
C GLY A 15 2.25 6.46 -17.79
N LEU A 16 3.49 6.41 -17.30
CA LEU A 16 3.77 6.49 -15.88
C LEU A 16 3.34 7.85 -15.29
N SER A 17 3.62 8.94 -16.02
CA SER A 17 3.20 10.28 -15.63
C SER A 17 1.68 10.41 -15.55
N TYR A 18 0.94 9.73 -16.43
CA TYR A 18 -0.52 9.67 -16.42
C TYR A 18 -1.07 9.05 -15.12
N LEU A 19 -0.51 7.92 -14.67
CA LEU A 19 -0.98 7.24 -13.44
C LEU A 19 -0.88 8.13 -12.20
N PHE A 20 0.15 8.97 -12.14
CA PHE A 20 0.40 9.83 -10.99
C PHE A 20 0.03 11.30 -11.23
N PHE A 21 -0.60 11.65 -12.36
CA PHE A 21 -0.75 13.06 -12.76
C PHE A 21 -1.45 13.91 -11.68
N ASN A 22 -2.43 13.33 -10.97
CA ASN A 22 -3.23 14.00 -9.95
C ASN A 22 -2.57 14.07 -8.55
N LEU A 23 -1.35 13.54 -8.37
CA LEU A 23 -0.66 13.55 -7.07
C LEU A 23 0.38 14.69 -6.97
N PRO A 24 0.47 15.37 -5.81
CA PRO A 24 1.59 16.25 -5.48
C PRO A 24 2.94 15.54 -5.58
N LYS A 25 4.02 16.30 -5.83
CA LYS A 25 5.38 15.75 -5.95
C LYS A 25 5.83 15.02 -4.66
N THR A 26 5.47 15.55 -3.51
CA THR A 26 5.78 14.95 -2.20
C THR A 26 5.07 13.61 -2.04
N GLU A 27 3.76 13.53 -2.33
CA GLU A 27 3.02 12.27 -2.28
C GLU A 27 3.54 11.24 -3.27
N LYS A 28 3.94 11.64 -4.48
CA LYS A 28 4.60 10.74 -5.45
C LYS A 28 5.87 10.12 -4.87
N LEU A 29 6.70 10.95 -4.22
CA LEU A 29 7.94 10.50 -3.63
C LEU A 29 7.68 9.54 -2.45
N PHE A 30 6.81 9.91 -1.52
CA PHE A 30 6.45 9.06 -0.38
C PHE A 30 5.80 7.76 -0.84
N HIS A 31 4.90 7.82 -1.81
CA HIS A 31 4.27 6.64 -2.39
C HIS A 31 5.31 5.70 -2.99
N LEU A 32 6.24 6.20 -3.82
CA LEU A 32 7.31 5.38 -4.40
C LEU A 32 8.19 4.77 -3.31
N LEU A 33 8.61 5.56 -2.33
CA LEU A 33 9.43 5.11 -1.22
C LEU A 33 8.72 4.02 -0.41
N ILE A 34 7.45 4.20 -0.07
CA ILE A 34 6.65 3.22 0.67
C ILE A 34 6.45 1.95 -0.15
N VAL A 35 6.14 2.05 -1.45
CA VAL A 35 5.98 0.86 -2.30
C VAL A 35 7.27 0.04 -2.35
N LEU A 36 8.41 0.68 -2.55
CA LEU A 36 9.71 -0.03 -2.55
C LEU A 36 10.02 -0.65 -1.19
N TRP A 37 9.69 0.04 -0.09
CA TRP A 37 9.92 -0.47 1.25
C TRP A 37 8.96 -1.63 1.60
N VAL A 38 7.70 -1.56 1.20
CA VAL A 38 6.73 -2.68 1.34
C VAL A 38 7.21 -3.89 0.55
N VAL A 39 7.69 -3.71 -0.69
CA VAL A 39 8.27 -4.80 -1.48
C VAL A 39 9.47 -5.42 -0.76
N TRP A 40 10.35 -4.60 -0.16
CA TRP A 40 11.44 -5.09 0.67
C TRP A 40 10.96 -5.87 1.91
N GLN A 41 9.90 -5.41 2.59
CA GLN A 41 9.30 -6.10 3.74
C GLN A 41 8.71 -7.46 3.36
N LEU A 42 7.97 -7.52 2.24
CA LEU A 42 7.43 -8.77 1.73
C LEU A 42 8.56 -9.72 1.32
N ALA A 43 9.60 -9.23 0.63
CA ALA A 43 10.75 -10.04 0.24
C ALA A 43 11.50 -10.63 1.46
N THR A 44 11.76 -9.82 2.47
CA THR A 44 12.43 -10.28 3.71
C THR A 44 11.56 -11.23 4.53
N SER A 45 10.22 -11.09 4.51
CA SER A 45 9.33 -12.01 5.22
C SER A 45 9.41 -13.46 4.73
N PHE A 46 9.75 -13.71 3.45
CA PHE A 46 9.94 -15.07 2.95
C PHE A 46 11.13 -15.80 3.58
N GLY A 47 12.13 -15.05 4.06
CA GLY A 47 13.32 -15.61 4.70
C GLY A 47 13.26 -15.60 6.22
N MET A 48 12.15 -15.16 6.82
CA MET A 48 12.03 -15.09 8.27
C MET A 48 11.81 -16.45 8.91
N HIS A 49 12.44 -16.66 10.06
CA HIS A 49 12.33 -17.88 10.87
C HIS A 49 11.69 -17.61 12.24
N VAL A 50 10.82 -16.60 12.33
CA VAL A 50 10.12 -16.22 13.56
C VAL A 50 8.74 -16.90 13.67
N HIS A 51 8.61 -17.65 14.75
CA HIS A 51 7.42 -18.36 15.21
C HIS A 51 7.04 -17.90 16.62
N GLY A 52 5.90 -18.36 17.13
CA GLY A 52 5.38 -17.89 18.41
C GLY A 52 6.30 -18.19 19.60
N ASP A 53 7.10 -19.24 19.49
CA ASP A 53 8.02 -19.78 20.49
C ASP A 53 9.50 -19.49 20.18
N THR A 54 9.79 -18.70 19.15
CA THR A 54 11.17 -18.36 18.78
C THR A 54 11.84 -17.58 19.91
N LEU A 55 12.97 -18.10 20.40
CA LEU A 55 13.79 -17.42 21.39
C LEU A 55 14.49 -16.22 20.76
N LEU A 56 14.69 -15.13 21.53
CA LEU A 56 15.42 -13.95 21.05
C LEU A 56 16.84 -14.29 20.55
N SER A 57 17.47 -15.31 21.11
CA SER A 57 18.79 -15.81 20.68
C SER A 57 18.79 -16.49 19.30
N GLN A 58 17.63 -16.82 18.76
CA GLN A 58 17.46 -17.48 17.46
C GLN A 58 17.10 -16.50 16.33
N ILE A 59 16.98 -15.20 16.62
CA ILE A 59 16.68 -14.16 15.64
C ILE A 59 17.86 -14.04 14.66
N THR A 60 17.59 -14.29 13.38
CA THR A 60 18.59 -14.23 12.31
C THR A 60 18.81 -12.79 11.81
N LEU A 61 19.78 -12.61 10.91
CA LEU A 61 19.99 -11.33 10.24
C LEU A 61 18.76 -10.90 9.41
N ILE A 62 18.11 -11.82 8.70
CA ILE A 62 16.93 -11.52 7.88
C ILE A 62 15.76 -11.11 8.78
N ASP A 63 15.58 -11.80 9.91
CA ASP A 63 14.57 -11.43 10.90
C ASP A 63 14.81 -10.00 11.41
N ASN A 64 16.04 -9.66 11.78
CA ASN A 64 16.39 -8.29 12.20
C ASN A 64 16.14 -7.25 11.10
N LEU A 65 16.51 -7.53 9.84
CA LEU A 65 16.27 -6.62 8.72
C LEU A 65 14.76 -6.37 8.49
N HIS A 66 13.94 -7.41 8.62
CA HIS A 66 12.49 -7.27 8.54
C HIS A 66 11.96 -6.45 9.73
N ILE A 67 12.31 -6.84 10.96
CA ILE A 67 11.83 -6.22 12.20
C ILE A 67 12.20 -4.73 12.26
N TYR A 68 13.49 -4.40 12.20
CA TYR A 68 13.94 -3.01 12.27
C TYR A 68 13.53 -2.21 11.03
N GLY A 69 13.49 -2.85 9.85
CA GLY A 69 12.95 -2.23 8.66
C GLY A 69 11.46 -1.89 8.80
N GLY A 70 10.68 -2.73 9.47
CA GLY A 70 9.25 -2.53 9.73
C GLY A 70 9.00 -1.41 10.74
N LEU A 71 9.81 -1.35 11.80
CA LEU A 71 9.82 -0.23 12.75
C LEU A 71 10.18 1.10 12.07
N GLY A 72 11.12 1.09 11.13
CA GLY A 72 11.41 2.27 10.30
C GLY A 72 10.22 2.64 9.41
N LEU A 73 9.63 1.67 8.73
CA LEU A 73 8.45 1.87 7.87
C LEU A 73 7.25 2.41 8.67
N PHE A 74 7.09 2.06 9.94
CA PHE A 74 6.04 2.61 10.81
C PHE A 74 6.08 4.14 10.87
N ILE A 75 7.26 4.72 11.04
CA ILE A 75 7.44 6.18 11.09
C ILE A 75 7.02 6.81 9.76
N PHE A 76 7.49 6.25 8.64
CA PHE A 76 7.14 6.75 7.30
C PHE A 76 5.66 6.54 6.96
N ALA A 77 5.04 5.47 7.45
CA ALA A 77 3.61 5.20 7.28
C ALA A 77 2.79 6.27 8.01
N ILE A 78 3.14 6.64 9.24
CA ILE A 78 2.47 7.74 9.97
C ILE A 78 2.64 9.07 9.22
N LEU A 79 3.85 9.38 8.76
CA LEU A 79 4.12 10.61 8.02
C LEU A 79 3.30 10.67 6.74
N PHE A 80 3.29 9.60 5.94
CA PHE A 80 2.54 9.54 4.71
C PHE A 80 1.03 9.60 4.94
N PHE A 81 0.53 8.89 5.94
CA PHE A 81 -0.87 8.96 6.35
C PHE A 81 -1.28 10.40 6.70
N THR A 82 -0.48 11.07 7.51
CA THR A 82 -0.71 12.45 7.94
C THR A 82 -0.66 13.42 6.76
N LEU A 83 0.31 13.25 5.85
CA LEU A 83 0.40 14.03 4.61
C LEU A 83 -0.87 13.90 3.76
N VAL A 84 -1.37 12.68 3.56
CA VAL A 84 -2.58 12.45 2.77
C VAL A 84 -3.82 13.03 3.47
N LEU A 85 -3.95 12.88 4.79
CA LEU A 85 -5.07 13.45 5.56
C LEU A 85 -5.07 14.98 5.60
N HIS A 86 -3.91 15.63 5.51
CA HIS A 86 -3.86 17.09 5.40
C HIS A 86 -4.34 17.62 4.05
N ARG A 87 -4.14 16.86 2.96
CA ARG A 87 -4.58 17.26 1.63
C ARG A 87 -6.03 16.91 1.35
N ARG A 88 -6.46 15.70 1.73
CA ARG A 88 -7.78 15.17 1.39
C ARG A 88 -8.75 15.30 2.55
N LYS A 89 -10.03 15.49 2.25
CA LYS A 89 -11.06 15.36 3.28
C LYS A 89 -11.17 13.88 3.65
N THR A 90 -11.33 13.58 4.93
CA THR A 90 -11.59 12.21 5.40
C THR A 90 -12.84 11.62 4.74
N ALA A 91 -13.84 12.44 4.45
CA ALA A 91 -15.03 12.05 3.70
C ALA A 91 -14.75 11.61 2.25
N ASP A 92 -13.63 12.01 1.66
CA ASP A 92 -13.26 11.59 0.30
C ASP A 92 -12.63 10.18 0.30
N LEU A 93 -11.85 9.87 1.34
CA LEU A 93 -11.15 8.58 1.51
C LEU A 93 -12.02 7.53 2.20
N TYR A 94 -12.89 7.97 3.10
CA TYR A 94 -13.76 7.13 3.93
C TYR A 94 -15.21 7.63 3.83
N PRO A 95 -15.81 7.63 2.62
CA PRO A 95 -17.14 8.16 2.41
C PRO A 95 -18.22 7.38 3.21
N TRP A 96 -17.96 6.10 3.45
CA TRP A 96 -18.77 5.20 4.27
C TRP A 96 -18.84 5.60 5.75
N LEU A 97 -17.79 6.22 6.32
CA LEU A 97 -17.83 6.77 7.69
C LEU A 97 -18.80 7.96 7.81
N HIS A 98 -19.12 8.60 6.69
CA HIS A 98 -19.97 9.78 6.61
C HIS A 98 -21.36 9.46 6.05
N GLY A 99 -21.68 8.17 5.86
CA GLY A 99 -22.95 7.73 5.28
C GLY A 99 -23.13 8.08 3.81
N ASN A 100 -22.10 8.56 3.11
CA ASN A 100 -22.16 8.89 1.69
C ASN A 100 -21.68 7.70 0.87
N TRP A 101 -22.57 7.07 0.10
CA TRP A 101 -22.24 5.93 -0.76
C TRP A 101 -22.40 6.24 -2.26
N THR A 102 -22.81 7.47 -2.60
CA THR A 102 -23.32 7.82 -3.92
C THR A 102 -22.27 7.60 -5.02
N GLN A 103 -21.08 8.18 -4.86
CA GLN A 103 -20.01 8.06 -5.85
C GLN A 103 -19.42 6.64 -5.88
N LEU A 104 -19.15 6.06 -4.71
CA LEU A 104 -18.63 4.70 -4.60
C LEU A 104 -19.54 3.67 -5.30
N ASN A 105 -20.86 3.75 -5.10
CA ASN A 105 -21.82 2.87 -5.78
C ASN A 105 -21.83 3.08 -7.30
N THR A 106 -21.69 4.33 -7.75
CA THR A 106 -21.61 4.67 -9.19
C THR A 106 -20.37 4.07 -9.84
N ASP A 107 -19.22 4.18 -9.18
CA ASP A 107 -17.96 3.61 -9.65
C ASP A 107 -18.00 2.08 -9.68
N CYS A 108 -18.58 1.45 -8.65
CA CYS A 108 -18.80 0.00 -8.63
C CYS A 108 -19.69 -0.47 -9.79
N ARG A 109 -20.79 0.24 -10.09
CA ARG A 109 -21.65 -0.07 -11.25
C ARG A 109 -20.91 0.10 -12.57
N THR A 110 -20.07 1.13 -12.68
CA THR A 110 -19.22 1.38 -13.85
C THR A 110 -18.24 0.21 -14.07
N LEU A 111 -17.59 -0.27 -13.01
CA LEU A 111 -16.74 -1.47 -13.07
C LEU A 111 -17.49 -2.74 -13.46
N LEU A 112 -18.69 -2.95 -12.92
CA LEU A 112 -19.55 -4.08 -13.30
C LEU A 112 -19.95 -4.00 -14.79
N GLY A 113 -20.08 -2.78 -15.33
CA GLY A 113 -20.22 -2.51 -16.76
C GLY A 113 -18.94 -2.69 -17.59
N ARG A 114 -17.85 -3.22 -17.01
CA ARG A 114 -16.52 -3.42 -17.63
C ARG A 114 -15.86 -2.13 -18.09
N GLN A 115 -16.20 -1.00 -17.46
CA GLN A 115 -15.56 0.28 -17.70
C GLN A 115 -14.75 0.66 -16.45
N LEU A 116 -13.58 1.27 -16.66
CA LEU A 116 -12.79 1.77 -15.54
C LEU A 116 -13.36 3.14 -15.10
N PRO A 117 -13.76 3.30 -13.83
CA PRO A 117 -14.23 4.58 -13.32
C PRO A 117 -13.08 5.58 -13.27
N GLU A 118 -13.39 6.85 -13.51
CA GLU A 118 -12.41 7.93 -13.37
C GLU A 118 -12.22 8.30 -11.89
N PRO A 119 -10.99 8.66 -11.47
CA PRO A 119 -10.73 9.06 -10.09
C PRO A 119 -11.58 10.26 -9.66
N SER A 120 -12.32 10.10 -8.56
CA SER A 120 -13.19 11.14 -7.99
C SER A 120 -13.16 11.12 -6.46
N ALA A 121 -13.55 12.23 -5.84
CA ALA A 121 -13.69 12.32 -4.38
C ALA A 121 -14.84 11.42 -3.89
N GLY A 122 -14.61 10.60 -2.85
CA GLY A 122 -15.58 9.64 -2.36
C GLY A 122 -15.87 8.47 -3.33
N GLY A 123 -15.15 8.40 -4.45
CA GLY A 123 -15.22 7.31 -5.41
C GLY A 123 -14.34 6.13 -5.03
N LEU A 124 -14.33 5.12 -5.88
CA LEU A 124 -13.64 3.86 -5.64
C LEU A 124 -12.12 4.06 -5.53
N ALA A 125 -11.51 4.86 -6.41
CA ALA A 125 -10.06 5.11 -6.37
C ALA A 125 -9.63 5.77 -5.05
N ALA A 126 -10.36 6.77 -4.56
CA ALA A 126 -10.09 7.44 -3.29
C ALA A 126 -10.35 6.52 -2.08
N THR A 127 -11.38 5.68 -2.16
CA THR A 127 -11.68 4.70 -1.11
C THR A 127 -10.59 3.63 -1.02
N VAL A 128 -10.11 3.13 -2.16
CA VAL A 128 -8.98 2.19 -2.22
C VAL A 128 -7.71 2.82 -1.66
N GLU A 129 -7.39 4.07 -2.01
CA GLU A 129 -6.28 4.84 -1.42
C GLU A 129 -6.37 4.87 0.11
N GLY A 130 -7.54 5.17 0.67
CA GLY A 130 -7.79 5.16 2.12
C GLY A 130 -7.63 3.76 2.75
N LEU A 131 -8.16 2.71 2.12
CA LEU A 131 -8.02 1.34 2.60
C LEU A 131 -6.56 0.87 2.60
N GLY A 132 -5.77 1.27 1.59
CA GLY A 132 -4.34 0.97 1.53
C GLY A 132 -3.56 1.60 2.67
N LEU A 133 -3.89 2.85 2.99
CA LEU A 133 -3.34 3.56 4.14
C LEU A 133 -3.65 2.86 5.47
N LEU A 134 -4.89 2.42 5.67
CA LEU A 134 -5.28 1.66 6.87
C LEU A 134 -4.62 0.28 6.93
N ALA A 135 -4.53 -0.44 5.81
CA ALA A 135 -3.87 -1.74 5.73
C ALA A 135 -2.37 -1.64 6.06
N LEU A 136 -1.69 -0.60 5.54
CA LEU A 136 -0.29 -0.33 5.85
C LEU A 136 -0.13 -0.07 7.36
N LEU A 137 -0.92 0.84 7.93
CA LEU A 137 -0.88 1.16 9.36
C LEU A 137 -1.16 -0.07 10.23
N LEU A 138 -2.16 -0.88 9.89
CA LEU A 138 -2.49 -2.10 10.62
C LEU A 138 -1.29 -3.06 10.66
N ALA A 139 -0.62 -3.28 9.52
CA ALA A 139 0.54 -4.16 9.45
C ALA A 139 1.72 -3.66 10.31
N VAL A 140 2.08 -2.37 10.19
CA VAL A 140 3.23 -1.81 10.93
C VAL A 140 2.95 -1.66 12.43
N VAL A 141 1.71 -1.33 12.82
CA VAL A 141 1.32 -1.23 14.24
C VAL A 141 1.34 -2.60 14.90
N THR A 142 0.75 -3.62 14.27
CA THR A 142 0.72 -4.97 14.84
C THR A 142 2.11 -5.59 14.93
N GLY A 143 2.99 -5.33 13.95
CA GLY A 143 4.40 -5.75 14.01
C GLY A 143 5.17 -5.04 15.13
N SER A 144 4.93 -3.74 15.32
CA SER A 144 5.54 -2.97 16.41
C SER A 144 5.08 -3.43 17.79
N LEU A 145 3.77 -3.72 17.95
CA LEU A 145 3.22 -4.27 19.19
C LEU A 145 3.82 -5.65 19.51
N TRP A 146 3.96 -6.51 18.50
CA TRP A 146 4.64 -7.79 18.66
C TRP A 146 6.10 -7.59 19.12
N PHE A 147 6.84 -6.68 18.48
CA PHE A 147 8.23 -6.38 18.85
C PHE A 147 8.36 -5.90 20.31
N VAL A 148 7.45 -5.05 20.77
CA VAL A 148 7.42 -4.64 22.19
C VAL A 148 7.15 -5.84 23.10
N ALA A 149 6.18 -6.69 22.77
CA ALA A 149 5.81 -7.83 23.60
C ALA A 149 6.95 -8.87 23.72
N ILE A 150 7.62 -9.21 22.62
CA ILE A 150 8.68 -10.22 22.63
C ILE A 150 9.92 -9.74 23.42
N ASN A 151 10.29 -8.46 23.32
CA ASN A 151 11.41 -7.89 24.07
C ASN A 151 11.15 -7.77 25.58
N ASN A 152 9.89 -7.67 25.98
CA ASN A 152 9.50 -7.62 27.40
C ASN A 152 9.05 -8.98 27.95
N HIS A 153 9.22 -10.06 27.17
CA HIS A 153 8.81 -11.42 27.54
C HIS A 153 7.33 -11.53 27.94
N PHE A 154 6.45 -10.78 27.28
CA PHE A 154 5.02 -10.88 27.55
C PHE A 154 4.42 -12.12 26.88
N ASP A 155 3.59 -12.86 27.63
CA ASP A 155 2.93 -14.10 27.17
C ASP A 155 2.01 -13.89 25.95
N ILE A 156 1.61 -12.65 25.65
CA ILE A 156 0.78 -12.29 24.48
C ILE A 156 1.58 -12.21 23.18
N ALA A 157 2.92 -12.25 23.22
CA ALA A 157 3.77 -12.14 22.02
C ALA A 157 3.40 -13.15 20.91
N PRO A 158 3.15 -14.44 21.17
CA PRO A 158 2.73 -15.39 20.13
C PRO A 158 1.40 -14.98 19.47
N THR A 159 0.45 -14.47 20.25
CA THR A 159 -0.85 -13.98 19.75
C THR A 159 -0.67 -12.75 18.87
N LEU A 160 0.14 -11.78 19.30
CA LEU A 160 0.43 -10.58 18.50
C LEU A 160 1.16 -10.92 17.19
N LEU A 161 2.05 -11.93 17.20
CA LEU A 161 2.68 -12.42 15.96
C LEU A 161 1.63 -12.97 14.99
N LYS A 162 0.68 -13.76 15.48
CA LYS A 162 -0.42 -14.29 14.66
C LYS A 162 -1.27 -13.16 14.09
N ILE A 163 -1.62 -12.17 14.92
CA ILE A 163 -2.38 -10.98 14.48
C ILE A 163 -1.59 -10.21 13.41
N HIS A 164 -0.28 -10.04 13.58
CA HIS A 164 0.57 -9.38 12.58
C HIS A 164 0.58 -10.15 11.26
N LYS A 165 0.82 -11.47 11.29
CA LYS A 165 0.77 -12.33 10.08
C LYS A 165 -0.58 -12.24 9.36
N THR A 166 -1.70 -12.23 10.10
CA THR A 166 -3.03 -12.02 9.51
C THR A 166 -3.21 -10.60 8.95
N SER A 167 -2.70 -9.59 9.65
CA SER A 167 -2.78 -8.18 9.23
C SER A 167 -2.00 -7.91 7.95
N VAL A 168 -0.86 -8.58 7.76
CA VAL A 168 -0.06 -8.49 6.52
C VAL A 168 -0.87 -8.95 5.30
N GLY A 169 -1.77 -9.92 5.45
CA GLY A 169 -2.66 -10.35 4.37
C GLY A 169 -3.52 -9.20 3.80
N ALA A 170 -3.89 -8.20 4.61
CA ALA A 170 -4.63 -7.03 4.13
C ALA A 170 -3.78 -6.13 3.23
N ILE A 171 -2.51 -5.89 3.58
CA ILE A 171 -1.62 -5.06 2.74
C ILE A 171 -1.16 -5.81 1.49
N GLU A 172 -1.01 -7.14 1.53
CA GLU A 172 -0.76 -7.97 0.35
C GLU A 172 -1.92 -7.90 -0.64
N LEU A 173 -3.16 -8.10 -0.16
CA LEU A 173 -4.36 -7.99 -0.98
C LEU A 173 -4.47 -6.59 -1.61
N TYR A 174 -4.24 -5.55 -0.82
CA TYR A 174 -4.21 -4.18 -1.33
C TYR A 174 -3.14 -4.01 -2.40
N PHE A 175 -1.90 -4.45 -2.15
CA PHE A 175 -0.77 -4.29 -3.07
C PHE A 175 -1.09 -4.90 -4.44
N TYR A 176 -1.53 -6.16 -4.48
CA TYR A 176 -1.86 -6.83 -5.73
C TYR A 176 -3.08 -6.21 -6.42
N GLY A 177 -4.15 -5.93 -5.67
CA GLY A 177 -5.36 -5.33 -6.21
C GLY A 177 -5.11 -3.93 -6.80
N HIS A 178 -4.48 -3.05 -6.03
CA HIS A 178 -4.13 -1.69 -6.45
C HIS A 178 -3.19 -1.70 -7.65
N PHE A 179 -2.15 -2.54 -7.63
CA PHE A 179 -1.23 -2.69 -8.76
C PHE A 179 -1.95 -3.17 -10.03
N ALA A 180 -2.83 -4.17 -9.91
CA ALA A 180 -3.62 -4.66 -11.04
C ALA A 180 -4.50 -3.55 -11.65
N PHE A 181 -5.20 -2.77 -10.82
CA PHE A 181 -5.99 -1.63 -11.30
C PHE A 181 -5.13 -0.55 -11.96
N ALA A 182 -3.97 -0.21 -11.38
CA ALA A 182 -3.04 0.74 -11.99
C ALA A 182 -2.58 0.26 -13.38
N MET A 183 -2.30 -1.03 -13.54
CA MET A 183 -1.97 -1.63 -14.84
C MET A 183 -3.13 -1.59 -15.83
N LEU A 184 -4.37 -1.86 -15.39
CA LEU A 184 -5.56 -1.76 -16.24
C LEU A 184 -5.75 -0.32 -16.75
N HIS A 185 -5.58 0.69 -15.89
CA HIS A 185 -5.63 2.10 -16.30
C HIS A 185 -4.52 2.43 -17.30
N LEU A 186 -3.29 1.93 -17.08
CA LEU A 186 -2.17 2.15 -18.00
C LEU A 186 -2.41 1.51 -19.38
N ILE A 187 -2.95 0.28 -19.41
CA ILE A 187 -3.30 -0.43 -20.65
C ILE A 187 -4.41 0.32 -21.39
N ASN A 188 -5.46 0.76 -20.68
CA ASN A 188 -6.54 1.55 -21.25
C ASN A 188 -6.03 2.87 -21.86
N TRP A 189 -5.15 3.58 -21.13
CA TRP A 189 -4.50 4.78 -21.64
C TRP A 189 -3.64 4.50 -22.88
N TRP A 190 -2.85 3.42 -22.86
CA TRP A 190 -1.97 3.06 -23.97
C TRP A 190 -2.74 2.74 -25.25
N ARG A 191 -3.92 2.12 -25.12
CA ARG A 191 -4.82 1.81 -26.24
C ARG A 191 -5.49 3.06 -26.83
N LYS A 192 -5.83 4.05 -26.01
CA LYS A 192 -6.44 5.31 -26.45
C LYS A 192 -5.44 6.32 -27.04
N THR A 193 -4.15 6.16 -26.74
CA THR A 193 -3.07 7.06 -27.19
C THR A 193 -2.18 6.44 -28.28
N ASN A 194 -2.54 5.26 -28.76
CA ASN A 194 -2.05 4.65 -30.00
C ASN A 194 -3.02 4.98 -31.12
#